data_AF-A0A7J7IP95-F1
#
_entry.id   AF-A0A7J7IP95-F1
#
_cell.length_a   1.000
_cell.length_b   1.000
_cell.length_c   1.000
_cell.angle_alpha   90.00
_cell.angle_beta   90.00
_cell.angle_gamma   90.00
#
_symmetry.space_group_name_H-M   'P 1'
#
loop_
_entity.id
_entity.type
_entity.pdbx_description
1 polymer ?
#
loop_
_entity_poly.entity_id
_entity_poly.type
_entity_poly.pdbx_seq_one_letter_code
_entity_poly.pdbx_strand_id
1 'polypeptide(L)'
;MIVHTLGFPRFGAHRELKQALERFWSGKSSKAELLQAGKLIREAQWSTEARAGLDLITVNDFSFYDHVLDASAMLGVVPARFHDGEKAAQGGDLDTYFRMARGRSQVGAAAKADVAACEMTKWFDTNYHYIVPELEENQRFALSSRKVFDETQEALSAGYRVKPVLLGPLTFLWLSKSAGKDFDRLSLLSSLVPVYQEVIKTLDCARGMGATGRADLGAGPATGVARGLLRNLSLLGGRA
;
A
#
# COMPACT_ATOMS: atom_id res chain seq x y z
N MET A 1 -24.96 5.51 13.22
CA MET A 1 -23.55 5.20 13.56
C MET A 1 -22.96 4.49 12.34
N ILE A 2 -21.72 4.78 11.94
CA ILE A 2 -21.05 4.08 10.83
C ILE A 2 -20.11 3.04 11.44
N VAL A 3 -20.22 1.79 11.01
CA VAL A 3 -19.44 0.63 11.48
C VAL A 3 -18.41 0.23 10.42
N HIS A 4 -17.15 0.09 10.83
CA HIS A 4 -16.06 -0.37 9.97
C HIS A 4 -14.92 -0.98 10.82
N THR A 5 -14.05 -1.77 10.19
CA THR A 5 -12.78 -2.27 10.78
C THR A 5 -11.63 -1.31 10.50
N LEU A 6 -10.47 -1.49 11.15
CA LEU A 6 -9.23 -0.76 10.79
C LEU A 6 -8.38 -1.51 9.76
N GLY A 7 -8.56 -2.82 9.66
CA GLY A 7 -7.90 -3.72 8.72
C GLY A 7 -8.27 -5.17 9.04
N PHE A 8 -8.02 -6.06 8.09
CA PHE A 8 -8.37 -7.47 8.15
C PHE A 8 -7.13 -8.38 7.97
N PRO A 9 -7.02 -9.53 8.68
CA PRO A 9 -5.91 -10.45 8.49
C PRO A 9 -5.79 -10.97 7.04
N ARG A 10 -4.65 -10.70 6.40
CA ARG A 10 -4.39 -10.95 4.96
C ARG A 10 -3.99 -12.37 4.58
N PHE A 11 -3.82 -13.28 5.53
CA PHE A 11 -3.35 -14.63 5.23
C PHE A 11 -4.43 -15.56 4.66
N GLY A 12 -5.70 -15.18 4.76
CA GLY A 12 -6.84 -16.05 4.50
C GLY A 12 -7.06 -17.06 5.64
N ALA A 13 -8.20 -17.77 5.62
CA ALA A 13 -8.64 -18.64 6.70
C ALA A 13 -7.72 -19.87 6.90
N HIS A 14 -7.05 -20.31 5.83
CA HIS A 14 -6.18 -21.47 5.81
C HIS A 14 -4.75 -21.14 5.34
N ARG A 15 -4.33 -19.88 5.54
CA ARG A 15 -3.00 -19.36 5.14
C ARG A 15 -2.74 -19.45 3.64
N GLU A 16 -3.78 -19.24 2.84
CA GLU A 16 -3.77 -19.23 1.37
C GLU A 16 -2.69 -18.30 0.83
N LEU A 17 -2.50 -17.12 1.44
CA LEU A 17 -1.45 -16.19 1.02
C LEU A 17 -0.05 -16.79 1.18
N LYS A 18 0.21 -17.48 2.30
CA LYS A 18 1.51 -18.13 2.53
C LYS A 18 1.77 -19.18 1.46
N GLN A 19 0.78 -20.02 1.17
CA GLN A 19 0.91 -21.09 0.19
C GLN A 19 1.16 -20.51 -1.22
N ALA A 20 0.44 -19.45 -1.59
CA ALA A 20 0.63 -18.76 -2.86
C ALA A 20 2.03 -18.14 -2.99
N LEU A 21 2.51 -17.45 -1.95
CA LEU A 21 3.85 -16.87 -1.92
C LEU A 21 4.94 -17.93 -2.01
N GLU A 22 4.84 -19.04 -1.27
CA GLU A 22 5.82 -20.13 -1.30
C GLU A 22 5.89 -20.81 -2.68
N ARG A 23 4.74 -21.01 -3.34
CA ARG A 23 4.69 -21.53 -4.71
C ARG A 23 5.32 -20.55 -5.70
N PHE A 24 4.99 -19.27 -5.59
CA PHE A 24 5.55 -18.24 -6.48
C PHE A 24 7.06 -18.15 -6.33
N TRP A 25 7.57 -18.03 -5.10
CA TRP A 25 9.01 -17.91 -4.85
C TRP A 25 9.79 -19.15 -5.25
N SER A 26 9.20 -20.34 -5.16
CA SER A 26 9.81 -21.59 -5.63
C SER A 26 9.67 -21.83 -7.14
N GLY A 27 9.08 -20.89 -7.88
CA GLY A 27 8.88 -20.98 -9.33
C GLY A 27 7.79 -21.96 -9.76
N LYS A 28 6.95 -22.43 -8.82
CA LYS A 28 5.84 -23.37 -9.05
C LYS A 28 4.52 -22.67 -9.43
N SER A 29 4.52 -21.35 -9.50
CA SER A 29 3.42 -20.55 -10.03
C SER A 29 3.96 -19.25 -10.62
N SER A 30 3.21 -18.72 -11.57
CA SER A 30 3.43 -17.44 -12.24
C SER A 30 3.04 -16.25 -11.36
N LYS A 31 3.49 -15.05 -11.76
CA LYS A 31 3.04 -13.78 -11.19
C LYS A 31 1.51 -13.61 -11.30
N ALA A 32 0.92 -14.03 -12.41
CA ALA A 32 -0.53 -13.94 -12.63
C ALA A 32 -1.32 -14.79 -11.62
N GLU A 33 -0.87 -16.02 -11.37
CA GLU A 33 -1.49 -16.90 -10.37
C GLU A 33 -1.37 -16.33 -8.95
N LEU A 34 -0.23 -15.71 -8.59
CA LEU A 34 -0.09 -15.03 -7.30
C LEU A 34 -1.04 -13.84 -7.16
N LEU A 35 -1.14 -13.00 -8.19
CA LEU A 35 -2.06 -11.85 -8.19
C LEU A 35 -3.52 -12.31 -8.09
N GLN A 36 -3.88 -13.39 -8.78
CA GLN A 36 -5.21 -13.99 -8.69
C GLN A 36 -5.50 -14.53 -7.29
N ALA A 37 -4.53 -15.19 -6.64
CA ALA A 37 -4.69 -15.63 -5.26
C ALA A 37 -4.93 -14.45 -4.30
N GLY A 38 -4.18 -13.35 -4.45
CA GLY A 38 -4.39 -12.13 -3.67
C GLY A 38 -5.78 -11.54 -3.86
N LYS A 39 -6.27 -11.48 -5.11
CA LYS A 39 -7.63 -11.04 -5.43
C LYS A 39 -8.71 -11.88 -4.73
N LEU A 40 -8.62 -13.21 -4.83
CA LEU A 40 -9.59 -14.11 -4.19
C LEU A 40 -9.64 -13.95 -2.67
N ILE A 41 -8.48 -13.71 -2.04
CA ILE A 41 -8.40 -13.45 -0.60
C ILE A 41 -9.13 -12.15 -0.26
N ARG A 42 -8.90 -11.06 -1.00
CA ARG A 42 -9.61 -9.78 -0.79
C ARG A 42 -11.11 -9.93 -0.96
N GLU A 43 -11.56 -10.57 -2.03
CA GLU A 43 -12.99 -10.79 -2.29
C GLU A 43 -13.67 -11.57 -1.15
N ALA A 44 -13.00 -12.61 -0.63
CA ALA A 44 -13.49 -13.38 0.51
C ALA A 44 -13.55 -12.55 1.81
N GLN A 45 -12.56 -11.68 2.04
CA GLN A 45 -12.53 -10.77 3.19
C GLN A 45 -13.65 -9.74 3.11
N TRP A 46 -13.81 -9.06 1.98
CA TRP A 46 -14.87 -8.07 1.79
C TRP A 46 -16.26 -8.66 1.89
N SER A 47 -16.48 -9.86 1.34
CA SER A 47 -17.72 -10.61 1.52
C SER A 47 -17.99 -10.96 2.99
N THR A 48 -16.94 -11.24 3.76
CA THR A 48 -17.07 -11.51 5.21
C THR A 48 -17.41 -10.25 5.99
N GLU A 49 -16.73 -9.13 5.72
CA GLU A 49 -17.04 -7.82 6.32
C GLU A 49 -18.47 -7.38 5.99
N ALA A 50 -18.89 -7.50 4.72
CA ALA A 50 -20.24 -7.15 4.29
C ALA A 50 -21.32 -8.01 4.95
N ARG A 51 -21.12 -9.34 5.02
CA ARG A 51 -22.05 -10.26 5.70
C ARG A 51 -22.14 -10.01 7.21
N ALA A 52 -21.08 -9.48 7.82
CA ALA A 52 -21.07 -9.07 9.22
C ALA A 52 -21.80 -7.72 9.46
N GLY A 53 -22.30 -7.06 8.41
CA GLY A 53 -23.09 -5.83 8.52
C GLY A 53 -22.25 -4.55 8.62
N LEU A 54 -21.00 -4.56 8.16
CA LEU A 54 -20.17 -3.34 8.12
C LEU A 54 -20.71 -2.34 7.08
N ASP A 55 -20.77 -1.07 7.47
CA ASP A 55 -21.21 0.03 6.59
C ASP A 55 -20.15 0.40 5.54
N LEU A 56 -18.88 0.25 5.90
CA LEU A 56 -17.72 0.52 5.04
C LEU A 56 -16.75 -0.65 5.08
N ILE A 57 -16.44 -1.18 3.90
CA ILE A 57 -15.45 -2.24 3.69
C ILE A 57 -14.06 -1.62 3.65
N THR A 58 -13.13 -2.19 4.41
CA THR A 58 -11.75 -1.72 4.44
C THR A 58 -11.02 -2.23 3.20
N VAL A 59 -10.29 -1.33 2.54
CA VAL A 59 -9.46 -1.67 1.36
C VAL A 59 -8.05 -1.12 1.52
N ASN A 60 -7.09 -1.69 0.79
CA ASN A 60 -5.66 -1.42 0.91
C ASN A 60 -4.98 -1.88 2.22
N ASP A 61 -5.68 -2.66 3.03
CA ASP A 61 -5.16 -3.39 4.18
C ASP A 61 -4.51 -4.73 3.81
N PHE A 62 -4.93 -5.33 2.68
CA PHE A 62 -4.24 -6.47 2.07
C PHE A 62 -2.81 -6.09 1.64
N SER A 63 -1.87 -7.03 1.77
CA SER A 63 -0.49 -6.86 1.33
C SER A 63 0.13 -8.20 0.98
N PHE A 64 0.99 -8.25 -0.03
CA PHE A 64 1.74 -9.47 -0.36
C PHE A 64 2.89 -9.72 0.61
N TYR A 65 3.36 -8.71 1.33
CA TYR A 65 4.48 -8.90 2.26
C TYR A 65 4.38 -7.99 3.48
N ASP A 66 4.33 -6.68 3.28
CA ASP A 66 4.22 -5.69 4.34
C ASP A 66 3.57 -4.37 3.86
N HIS A 67 2.71 -3.80 4.70
CA HIS A 67 2.00 -2.56 4.41
C HIS A 67 2.88 -1.29 4.44
N VAL A 68 3.99 -1.28 5.20
CA VAL A 68 4.96 -0.17 5.13
C VAL A 68 5.76 -0.27 3.84
N LEU A 69 6.14 -1.49 3.43
CA LEU A 69 6.69 -1.73 2.11
C LEU A 69 5.73 -1.34 0.98
N ASP A 70 4.42 -1.58 1.13
CA ASP A 70 3.41 -1.12 0.16
C ASP A 70 3.41 0.41 0.05
N ALA A 71 3.58 1.13 1.17
CA ALA A 71 3.73 2.59 1.17
C ALA A 71 5.02 3.02 0.45
N SER A 72 6.15 2.34 0.69
CA SER A 72 7.41 2.60 -0.04
C SER A 72 7.22 2.41 -1.54
N ALA A 73 6.57 1.33 -1.98
CA ALA A 73 6.27 1.08 -3.39
C ALA A 73 5.31 2.11 -3.99
N MET A 74 4.29 2.55 -3.24
CA MET A 74 3.37 3.61 -3.66
C MET A 74 4.10 4.93 -3.88
N LEU A 75 5.05 5.26 -3.01
CA LEU A 75 5.75 6.55 -2.98
C LEU A 75 7.04 6.57 -3.84
N GLY A 76 7.38 5.45 -4.50
CA GLY A 76 8.62 5.33 -5.28
C GLY A 76 9.89 5.30 -4.42
N VAL A 77 9.77 4.91 -3.15
CA VAL A 77 10.92 4.79 -2.23
C VAL A 77 11.55 3.41 -2.42
N VAL A 78 12.48 3.34 -3.38
CA VAL A 78 13.24 2.13 -3.71
C VAL A 78 14.73 2.44 -3.53
N PRO A 79 15.46 1.69 -2.69
CA PRO A 79 16.90 1.87 -2.57
C PRO A 79 17.63 1.62 -3.90
N ALA A 80 18.67 2.40 -4.20
CA ALA A 80 19.42 2.35 -5.46
C ALA A 80 19.92 0.94 -5.85
N ARG A 81 20.22 0.07 -4.86
CA ARG A 81 20.64 -1.32 -5.09
C ARG A 81 19.58 -2.21 -5.75
N PHE A 82 18.33 -1.74 -5.87
CA PHE A 82 17.24 -2.43 -6.56
C PHE A 82 16.83 -1.74 -7.87
N HIS A 83 17.52 -0.68 -8.30
CA HIS A 83 17.23 0.06 -9.53
C HIS A 83 17.76 -0.65 -10.77
N ASP A 84 17.11 -1.74 -11.14
CA ASP A 84 17.50 -2.57 -12.28
C ASP A 84 16.78 -2.18 -13.58
N GLY A 85 16.67 -0.88 -13.83
CA GLY A 85 15.94 -0.24 -14.93
C GLY A 85 14.83 0.71 -14.45
N GLU A 86 14.27 1.51 -15.36
CA GLU A 86 13.32 2.58 -15.01
C GLU A 86 12.07 2.08 -14.26
N LYS A 87 11.49 0.94 -14.67
CA LYS A 87 10.34 0.34 -13.97
C LYS A 87 10.67 -0.10 -12.55
N ALA A 88 11.88 -0.59 -12.33
CA ALA A 88 12.33 -1.01 -11.01
C ALA A 88 12.61 0.20 -10.11
N ALA A 89 13.18 1.28 -10.67
CA ALA A 89 13.41 2.53 -9.96
C ALA A 89 12.10 3.20 -9.49
N GLN A 90 10.99 2.96 -10.20
CA GLN A 90 9.67 3.43 -9.77
C GLN A 90 9.07 2.53 -8.66
N GLY A 91 9.48 1.26 -8.49
CA GLY A 91 8.97 0.42 -7.39
C GLY A 91 7.55 -0.12 -7.55
N GLY A 92 6.89 0.17 -8.68
CA GLY A 92 5.57 -0.38 -9.02
C GLY A 92 5.57 -1.85 -9.46
N ASP A 93 6.75 -2.46 -9.64
CA ASP A 93 6.85 -3.86 -10.04
C ASP A 93 6.98 -4.83 -8.86
N LEU A 94 6.27 -5.95 -8.95
CA LEU A 94 6.22 -6.98 -7.92
C LEU A 94 7.59 -7.68 -7.71
N ASP A 95 8.44 -7.71 -8.74
CA ASP A 95 9.79 -8.26 -8.61
C ASP A 95 10.65 -7.40 -7.68
N THR A 96 10.71 -6.09 -7.95
CA THR A 96 11.38 -5.10 -7.09
C THR A 96 10.83 -5.14 -5.68
N TYR A 97 9.50 -5.20 -5.52
CA TYR A 97 8.85 -5.33 -4.23
C TYR A 97 9.37 -6.53 -3.42
N PHE A 98 9.45 -7.71 -4.03
CA PHE A 98 9.96 -8.90 -3.34
C PHE A 98 11.47 -8.88 -3.12
N ARG A 99 12.23 -8.21 -4.00
CA ARG A 99 13.67 -8.02 -3.82
C ARG A 99 13.97 -7.08 -2.65
N MET A 100 13.19 -6.01 -2.47
CA MET A 100 13.27 -5.19 -1.25
C MET A 100 12.93 -6.02 -0.01
N ALA A 101 11.87 -6.84 -0.08
CA ALA A 101 11.42 -7.65 1.05
C ALA A 101 12.39 -8.77 1.47
N ARG A 102 13.01 -9.47 0.52
CA ARG A 102 13.77 -10.71 0.80
C ARG A 102 15.10 -10.85 0.05
N GLY A 103 15.53 -9.83 -0.68
CA GLY A 103 16.74 -9.85 -1.50
C GLY A 103 16.60 -10.55 -2.87
N ARG A 104 15.46 -11.22 -3.09
CA ARG A 104 15.15 -12.02 -4.28
C ARG A 104 13.64 -12.11 -4.53
N SER A 105 13.25 -12.35 -5.76
CA SER A 105 11.84 -12.50 -6.16
C SER A 105 11.48 -13.97 -6.41
N GLN A 106 11.68 -14.49 -7.63
CA GLN A 106 11.37 -15.86 -8.06
C GLN A 106 12.64 -16.64 -8.45
N VAL A 107 12.72 -17.91 -8.03
CA VAL A 107 13.80 -18.83 -8.43
C VAL A 107 13.72 -19.14 -9.93
N GLY A 108 14.85 -19.03 -10.65
CA GLY A 108 15.00 -19.48 -12.05
C GLY A 108 14.63 -18.49 -13.14
N ALA A 109 14.00 -17.36 -12.81
CA ALA A 109 13.72 -16.29 -13.78
C ALA A 109 14.92 -15.32 -13.87
N ALA A 110 15.95 -15.67 -14.66
CA ALA A 110 17.13 -14.84 -14.92
C ALA A 110 17.62 -14.09 -13.66
N ALA A 111 17.62 -14.79 -12.52
CA ALA A 111 17.69 -14.18 -11.20
C ALA A 111 19.02 -13.45 -11.07
N LYS A 112 18.96 -12.14 -11.22
CA LYS A 112 20.07 -11.23 -10.93
C LYS A 112 20.55 -11.52 -9.51
N ALA A 113 21.86 -11.43 -9.29
CA ALA A 113 22.54 -11.85 -8.07
C ALA A 113 21.77 -11.45 -6.80
N ASP A 114 21.75 -12.32 -5.80
CA ASP A 114 21.15 -12.04 -4.50
C ASP A 114 21.64 -10.68 -3.98
N VAL A 115 20.69 -9.79 -3.66
CA VAL A 115 20.98 -8.46 -3.10
C VAL A 115 20.55 -8.46 -1.64
N ALA A 116 21.26 -7.73 -0.78
CA ALA A 116 20.82 -7.55 0.61
C ALA A 116 19.41 -6.93 0.67
N ALA A 117 18.49 -7.64 1.31
CA ALA A 117 17.12 -7.17 1.57
C ALA A 117 17.13 -5.87 2.38
N CYS A 118 16.01 -5.14 2.36
CA CYS A 118 15.79 -4.06 3.31
C CYS A 118 15.68 -4.63 4.73
N GLU A 119 16.05 -3.79 5.71
CA GLU A 119 15.94 -4.13 7.12
C GLU A 119 14.47 -4.35 7.52
N MET A 120 14.24 -5.28 8.45
CA MET A 120 12.96 -5.43 9.12
C MET A 120 13.11 -5.17 10.62
N THR A 121 12.12 -4.51 11.20
CA THR A 121 12.05 -4.27 12.65
C THR A 121 10.62 -4.44 13.16
N LYS A 122 10.45 -4.50 14.48
CA LYS A 122 9.14 -4.69 15.10
C LYS A 122 8.22 -3.50 14.81
N TRP A 123 6.98 -3.81 14.46
CA TRP A 123 5.91 -2.84 14.38
C TRP A 123 5.43 -2.52 15.79
N PHE A 124 5.94 -1.40 16.32
CA PHE A 124 5.68 -0.96 17.68
C PHE A 124 5.95 -2.08 18.71
N ASP A 125 5.04 -2.28 19.66
CA ASP A 125 5.09 -3.30 20.72
C ASP A 125 4.50 -4.65 20.29
N THR A 126 4.21 -4.85 19.00
CA THR A 126 3.63 -6.09 18.48
C THR A 126 4.69 -7.13 18.08
N ASN A 127 4.25 -8.35 17.75
CA ASN A 127 5.08 -9.38 17.14
C ASN A 127 5.16 -9.28 15.60
N TYR A 128 4.43 -8.34 15.00
CA TYR A 128 4.52 -8.07 13.57
C TYR A 128 5.82 -7.31 13.26
N HIS A 129 6.42 -7.59 12.12
CA HIS A 129 7.62 -6.88 11.65
C HIS A 129 7.30 -6.18 10.33
N TYR A 130 7.82 -4.97 10.15
CA TYR A 130 7.67 -4.19 8.93
C TYR A 130 9.02 -3.98 8.26
N ILE A 131 9.01 -3.66 6.95
CA ILE A 131 10.21 -3.32 6.20
C ILE A 131 10.51 -1.83 6.38
N VAL A 132 11.66 -1.51 6.96
CA VAL A 132 12.09 -0.14 7.24
C VAL A 132 12.37 0.60 5.92
N PRO A 133 11.66 1.68 5.58
CA PRO A 133 11.99 2.47 4.40
C PRO A 133 13.36 3.14 4.54
N GLU A 134 14.11 3.21 3.46
CA GLU A 134 15.43 3.85 3.41
C GLU A 134 15.30 5.14 2.59
N LEU A 135 15.49 6.29 3.24
CA LEU A 135 15.30 7.61 2.64
C LEU A 135 16.63 8.31 2.41
N GLU A 136 16.77 8.97 1.27
CA GLU A 136 17.90 9.86 0.98
C GLU A 136 17.56 11.32 1.37
N GLU A 137 18.57 12.15 1.67
CA GLU A 137 18.36 13.56 2.09
C GLU A 137 17.58 14.38 1.05
N ASN A 138 17.74 14.06 -0.23
CA ASN A 138 17.03 14.69 -1.36
C ASN A 138 16.02 13.73 -2.01
N GLN A 139 15.41 12.84 -1.21
CA GLN A 139 14.46 11.83 -1.71
C GLN A 139 13.39 12.48 -2.57
N ARG A 140 13.24 11.95 -3.79
CA ARG A 140 12.10 12.27 -4.64
C ARG A 140 11.01 11.26 -4.41
N PHE A 141 9.79 11.74 -4.22
CA PHE A 141 8.59 10.93 -4.11
C PHE A 141 7.79 11.04 -5.39
N ALA A 142 7.25 9.93 -5.85
CA ALA A 142 6.36 9.88 -7.00
C ALA A 142 5.36 8.75 -6.84
N LEU A 143 4.13 8.96 -7.30
CA LEU A 143 3.11 7.93 -7.29
C LEU A 143 3.50 6.82 -8.26
N SER A 144 3.92 5.67 -7.72
CA SER A 144 4.57 4.64 -8.52
C SER A 144 3.91 3.26 -8.45
N SER A 145 2.95 3.08 -7.54
CA SER A 145 2.09 1.90 -7.49
C SER A 145 0.63 2.31 -7.56
N ARG A 146 -0.15 1.52 -8.29
CA ARG A 146 -1.60 1.71 -8.43
C ARG A 146 -2.43 0.86 -7.47
N LYS A 147 -1.78 0.03 -6.63
CA LYS A 147 -2.43 -0.95 -5.73
C LYS A 147 -3.66 -0.38 -5.02
N VAL A 148 -3.51 0.77 -4.34
CA VAL A 148 -4.61 1.37 -3.57
C VAL A 148 -5.80 1.73 -4.44
N PHE A 149 -5.58 2.22 -5.67
CA PHE A 149 -6.66 2.57 -6.59
C PHE A 149 -7.30 1.33 -7.19
N ASP A 150 -6.48 0.36 -7.59
CA ASP A 150 -6.96 -0.86 -8.22
C ASP A 150 -7.81 -1.69 -7.24
N GLU A 151 -7.37 -1.83 -5.98
CA GLU A 151 -8.14 -2.51 -4.92
C GLU A 151 -9.42 -1.72 -4.55
N THR A 152 -9.34 -0.38 -4.52
CA THR A 152 -10.52 0.47 -4.29
C THR A 152 -11.54 0.27 -5.41
N GLN A 153 -11.09 0.26 -6.67
CA GLN A 153 -11.96 0.08 -7.83
C GLN A 153 -12.52 -1.35 -7.90
N GLU A 154 -11.75 -2.35 -7.51
CA GLU A 154 -12.20 -3.75 -7.42
C GLU A 154 -13.38 -3.87 -6.45
N ALA A 155 -13.25 -3.33 -5.24
CA ALA A 155 -14.31 -3.36 -4.23
C ALA A 155 -15.53 -2.49 -4.60
N LEU A 156 -15.31 -1.31 -5.21
CA LEU A 156 -16.41 -0.48 -5.73
C LEU A 156 -17.18 -1.21 -6.84
N SER A 157 -16.49 -1.86 -7.77
CA SER A 157 -17.10 -2.64 -8.85
C SER A 157 -17.90 -3.84 -8.32
N ALA A 158 -17.51 -4.38 -7.16
CA ALA A 158 -18.25 -5.43 -6.45
C ALA A 158 -19.48 -4.90 -5.69
N GLY A 159 -19.75 -3.59 -5.71
CA GLY A 159 -20.93 -2.97 -5.10
C GLY A 159 -20.76 -2.56 -3.64
N TYR A 160 -19.53 -2.57 -3.11
CA TYR A 160 -19.27 -2.19 -1.73
C TYR A 160 -19.10 -0.68 -1.55
N ARG A 161 -19.49 -0.18 -0.37
CA ARG A 161 -19.04 1.13 0.11
C ARG A 161 -17.68 0.94 0.76
N VAL A 162 -16.67 1.67 0.28
CA VAL A 162 -15.27 1.40 0.64
C VAL A 162 -14.66 2.50 1.50
N LYS A 163 -13.67 2.12 2.31
CA LYS A 163 -12.78 2.99 3.08
C LYS A 163 -11.32 2.56 2.84
N PRO A 164 -10.59 3.25 1.94
CA PRO A 164 -9.16 3.00 1.74
C PRO A 164 -8.35 3.36 2.98
N VAL A 165 -7.40 2.51 3.35
CA VAL A 165 -6.45 2.73 4.44
C VAL A 165 -5.09 3.10 3.87
N LEU A 166 -4.49 4.17 4.41
CA LEU A 166 -3.17 4.66 4.04
C LEU A 166 -2.34 4.83 5.29
N LEU A 167 -1.06 4.45 5.21
CA LEU A 167 -0.08 4.83 6.22
C LEU A 167 0.14 6.35 6.12
N GLY A 168 -0.01 7.06 7.24
CA GLY A 168 0.12 8.52 7.27
C GLY A 168 1.54 9.01 6.92
N PRO A 169 1.70 10.17 6.26
CA PRO A 169 3.01 10.65 5.79
C PRO A 169 4.00 10.90 6.92
N LEU A 170 3.55 11.44 8.06
CA LEU A 170 4.39 11.66 9.23
C LEU A 170 4.88 10.34 9.83
N THR A 171 3.96 9.36 9.98
CA THR A 171 4.30 8.03 10.48
C THR A 171 5.26 7.31 9.54
N PHE A 172 5.07 7.42 8.22
CA PHE A 172 5.98 6.87 7.23
C PHE A 172 7.41 7.41 7.40
N LEU A 173 7.59 8.74 7.48
CA LEU A 173 8.91 9.35 7.68
C LEU A 173 9.53 8.98 9.05
N TRP A 174 8.70 8.92 10.10
CA TRP A 174 9.15 8.54 11.44
C TRP A 174 9.68 7.10 11.50
N LEU A 175 8.96 6.16 10.87
CA LEU A 175 9.30 4.73 10.78
C LEU A 175 10.47 4.44 9.82
N SER A 176 10.90 5.42 9.04
CA SER A 176 11.99 5.28 8.07
C SER A 176 13.36 5.41 8.72
N LYS A 177 14.41 5.05 7.99
CA LYS A 177 15.80 5.36 8.32
C LYS A 177 16.48 6.18 7.22
N SER A 178 17.54 6.89 7.57
CA SER A 178 18.38 7.59 6.59
C SER A 178 19.27 6.57 5.87
N ALA A 179 19.28 6.63 4.55
CA ALA A 179 20.19 5.86 3.72
C ALA A 179 21.57 6.55 3.75
N GLY A 180 22.57 5.89 4.33
CA GLY A 180 23.92 6.44 4.45
C GLY A 180 24.04 7.45 5.58
N LYS A 181 24.14 8.75 5.26
CA LYS A 181 24.36 9.81 6.26
C LYS A 181 23.06 10.15 6.99
N ASP A 182 23.14 10.32 8.30
CA ASP A 182 22.01 10.78 9.11
C ASP A 182 21.56 12.19 8.72
N PHE A 183 20.24 12.37 8.63
CA PHE A 183 19.57 13.66 8.43
C PHE A 183 18.18 13.61 9.09
N ASP A 184 17.56 14.78 9.28
CA ASP A 184 16.19 14.84 9.77
C ASP A 184 15.20 14.40 8.67
N ARG A 185 14.68 13.18 8.78
CA ARG A 185 13.72 12.62 7.82
C ARG A 185 12.42 13.40 7.76
N LEU A 186 12.03 14.14 8.80
CA LEU A 186 10.83 14.97 8.78
C LEU A 186 10.97 16.18 7.87
N SER A 187 12.20 16.59 7.53
CA SER A 187 12.45 17.65 6.53
C SER A 187 11.90 17.29 5.15
N LEU A 188 11.75 16.00 4.83
CA LEU A 188 11.18 15.51 3.57
C LEU A 188 9.65 15.70 3.47
N LEU A 189 8.97 16.10 4.55
CA LEU A 189 7.51 16.22 4.58
C LEU A 189 6.96 17.13 3.49
N SER A 190 7.61 18.26 3.21
CA SER A 190 7.19 19.22 2.18
C SER A 190 7.16 18.61 0.77
N SER A 191 8.09 17.70 0.48
CA SER A 191 8.14 16.96 -0.79
C SER A 191 7.21 15.74 -0.83
N LEU A 192 6.87 15.17 0.33
CA LEU A 192 6.00 13.99 0.45
C LEU A 192 4.51 14.33 0.37
N VAL A 193 4.10 15.44 1.00
CA VAL A 193 2.70 15.87 1.09
C VAL A 193 2.03 15.99 -0.29
N PRO A 194 2.64 16.57 -1.34
CA PRO A 194 2.04 16.66 -2.67
C PRO A 194 1.63 15.30 -3.26
N VAL A 195 2.42 14.25 -3.07
CA VAL A 195 2.11 12.90 -3.57
C VAL A 195 0.92 12.32 -2.82
N TYR A 196 0.82 12.51 -1.51
CA TYR A 196 -0.37 12.11 -0.75
C TYR A 196 -1.63 12.87 -1.18
N GLN A 197 -1.51 14.16 -1.51
CA GLN A 197 -2.64 14.93 -2.05
C GLN A 197 -3.11 14.36 -3.40
N GLU A 198 -2.18 13.96 -4.28
CA GLU A 198 -2.50 13.27 -5.54
C GLU A 198 -3.24 11.95 -5.29
N VAL A 199 -2.76 11.13 -4.36
CA VAL A 199 -3.41 9.86 -3.98
C VAL A 199 -4.83 10.10 -3.49
N ILE A 200 -5.03 11.05 -2.56
CA ILE A 200 -6.35 11.34 -1.99
C ILE A 200 -7.31 11.86 -3.07
N LYS A 201 -6.87 12.80 -3.92
CA LYS A 201 -7.69 13.31 -5.02
C LYS A 201 -8.11 12.21 -5.99
N THR A 202 -7.21 11.30 -6.31
CA THR A 202 -7.47 10.17 -7.21
C THR A 202 -8.49 9.20 -6.60
N LEU A 203 -8.38 8.91 -5.29
CA LEU A 203 -9.36 8.08 -4.57
C LEU A 203 -10.74 8.74 -4.48
N ASP A 204 -10.80 10.04 -4.24
CA ASP A 204 -12.07 10.78 -4.21
C ASP A 204 -12.78 10.74 -5.57
N CYS A 205 -12.02 10.88 -6.67
CA CYS A 205 -12.56 10.76 -8.03
C CYS A 205 -13.15 9.36 -8.30
N ALA A 206 -12.41 8.30 -7.96
CA ALA A 206 -12.87 6.91 -8.15
C ALA A 206 -14.16 6.61 -7.37
N ARG A 207 -14.27 7.11 -6.13
CA ARG A 207 -15.48 6.96 -5.31
C ARG A 207 -16.67 7.71 -5.87
N GLY A 208 -16.45 8.89 -6.46
CA GLY A 208 -17.48 9.66 -7.15
C GLY A 208 -18.08 8.91 -8.35
N MET A 209 -17.25 8.21 -9.13
CA MET A 209 -17.69 7.41 -10.29
C MET A 209 -18.42 6.12 -9.88
N GLY A 210 -18.05 5.49 -8.77
CA GLY A 210 -18.72 4.27 -8.28
C GLY A 210 -20.12 4.53 -7.70
N ALA A 211 -20.40 5.76 -7.25
CA ALA A 211 -21.68 6.12 -6.63
C ALA A 211 -22.84 6.33 -7.63
N THR A 212 -22.57 6.46 -8.93
CA THR A 212 -23.59 6.76 -9.95
C THR A 212 -24.39 5.53 -10.43
N GLY A 213 -24.13 4.33 -9.86
CA GLY A 213 -24.76 3.06 -10.29
C GLY A 213 -25.98 2.60 -9.48
N ARG A 214 -26.39 3.32 -8.44
CA ARG A 214 -27.62 3.02 -7.68
C ARG A 214 -28.44 4.30 -7.56
N ALA A 215 -29.51 4.39 -8.35
CA ALA A 215 -30.57 5.34 -8.09
C ALA A 215 -31.14 5.03 -6.70
N ASP A 216 -31.19 6.09 -5.88
CA ASP A 216 -31.73 6.14 -4.53
C ASP A 216 -30.86 5.52 -3.41
N LEU A 217 -30.02 6.37 -2.84
CA LEU A 217 -29.95 6.69 -1.39
C LEU A 217 -28.82 7.71 -1.20
N GLY A 218 -29.21 8.98 -1.03
CA GLY A 218 -28.42 10.11 -0.53
C GLY A 218 -26.92 10.14 -0.86
N ALA A 219 -26.52 11.05 -1.74
CA ALA A 219 -25.13 11.49 -1.85
C ALA A 219 -24.60 11.93 -0.47
N GLY A 220 -24.01 10.99 0.27
CA GLY A 220 -23.33 11.26 1.52
C GLY A 220 -22.13 12.16 1.23
N PRO A 221 -21.86 13.16 2.08
CA PRO A 221 -20.77 14.09 1.85
C PRO A 221 -19.45 13.30 1.75
N ALA A 222 -18.56 13.73 0.86
CA ALA A 222 -17.17 13.29 0.84
C ALA A 222 -16.68 13.14 2.29
N THR A 223 -16.31 11.91 2.66
CA THR A 223 -16.04 11.53 4.05
C THR A 223 -15.13 12.57 4.71
N GLY A 224 -15.55 13.14 5.85
CA GLY A 224 -14.84 14.22 6.55
C GLY A 224 -13.37 13.93 6.87
N VAL A 225 -12.94 12.67 6.77
CA VAL A 225 -11.55 12.22 6.88
C VAL A 225 -10.67 12.71 5.72
N ALA A 226 -11.14 12.70 4.47
CA ALA A 226 -10.38 13.20 3.32
C ALA A 226 -10.24 14.72 3.36
N ARG A 227 -11.32 15.44 3.72
CA ARG A 227 -11.26 16.89 3.97
C ARG A 227 -10.39 17.23 5.18
N GLY A 228 -10.45 16.44 6.25
CA GLY A 228 -9.63 16.62 7.45
C GLY A 228 -8.15 16.38 7.18
N LEU A 229 -7.80 15.34 6.42
CA LEU A 229 -6.43 15.03 6.03
C LEU A 229 -5.91 16.08 5.03
N LEU A 230 -6.67 16.46 4.00
CA LEU A 230 -6.28 17.54 3.09
C LEU A 230 -6.15 18.90 3.81
N ARG A 231 -7.01 19.20 4.78
CA ARG A 231 -6.93 20.41 5.60
C ARG A 231 -5.73 20.38 6.55
N ASN A 232 -5.42 19.24 7.16
CA ASN A 232 -4.25 19.10 8.02
C ASN A 232 -2.95 19.14 7.19
N LEU A 233 -2.94 18.54 6.00
CA LEU A 233 -1.81 18.57 5.08
C LEU A 233 -1.62 19.96 4.45
N SER A 234 -2.69 20.71 4.17
CA SER A 234 -2.58 22.10 3.70
C SER A 234 -2.10 23.06 4.79
N LEU A 235 -2.48 22.82 6.06
CA LEU A 235 -1.94 23.57 7.20
C LEU A 235 -0.44 23.32 7.43
N LEU A 236 0.05 22.11 7.12
CA LEU A 236 1.47 21.77 7.20
C LEU A 236 2.30 22.37 6.04
N GLY A 237 1.72 22.54 4.85
CA GLY A 237 2.40 23.12 3.69
C GLY A 237 2.45 24.65 3.67
N GLY A 238 1.72 25.35 4.54
CA GLY A 238 1.65 26.81 4.61
C GLY A 238 2.58 27.46 5.65
N ARG A 239 3.45 26.69 6.30
CA ARG A 239 4.40 27.16 7.33
C ARG A 239 5.79 26.49 7.20
N ALA A 240 6.28 26.38 5.98
CA ALA A 240 7.69 26.07 5.70
C ALA A 240 8.33 27.28 5.01
#